data_AF-A0AAD6X8N0-F1
#
_entry.id   AF-A0AAD6X8N0-F1
#
_cell.length_a   1.000
_cell.length_b   1.000
_cell.length_c   1.000
_cell.angle_alpha   90.00
_cell.angle_beta   90.00
_cell.angle_gamma   90.00
#
_symmetry.space_group_name_H-M   'P 1'
#
loop_
_entity.id
_entity.type
_entity.pdbx_description
1 polymer ?
#
loop_
_entity_poly.entity_id
_entity_poly.type
_entity_poly.pdbx_seq_one_letter_code
_entity_poly.pdbx_strand_id
1 'polypeptide(L)'
;MPRLYTVALFALLFAPSALAGSSCVAFDTAWNLLAFNFKGKDYNAGTSDSWASGTPTDITTTGRPPFDGTNTKCYLAQFFNAIYVLGADSSKPNDIYIYDAAGKKWTDQSITAAGFDPTSFEAILDHDTNVFYALSKGETYSLDMGDLAAAQSSAIPWKDQGAAEITTTNYDPVMAVAQNHVFFFGVPGNAAGSASIFVIHFAFWQTPAQAFSGTAFPDSHGQATSFFLDSGVQQEIAFIPDDGSKTYIVNIETNSTITMAGPSVIDAAATYFASTTALVQLAANGAVSWIPYDPSSNGANAANTAAKWSPVASLNTITGSSASSGSSSGSSGASGSAGASGGSASKTSAGAAGGSAATGGAKSGSPSGTGSGAAPSGSGASAAVGRGASVAWGAGSVLGLVGIAFSLL
;
A
#
# COMPACT_ATOMS: atom_id res chain seq x y z
N MET A 1 30.12 -46.23 -36.97
CA MET A 1 29.52 -46.01 -35.63
C MET A 1 29.44 -44.52 -35.37
N PRO A 2 28.30 -43.83 -35.52
CA PRO A 2 28.15 -42.47 -35.04
C PRO A 2 27.38 -42.45 -33.71
N ARG A 3 27.93 -41.77 -32.70
CA ARG A 3 27.26 -41.49 -31.42
C ARG A 3 26.44 -40.21 -31.57
N LEU A 4 25.12 -40.33 -31.45
CA LEU A 4 24.24 -39.17 -31.22
C LEU A 4 24.44 -38.72 -29.76
N TYR A 5 24.85 -37.47 -29.57
CA TYR A 5 24.78 -36.79 -28.27
C TYR A 5 23.47 -36.00 -28.23
N THR A 6 22.49 -36.51 -27.49
CA THR A 6 21.28 -35.77 -27.12
C THR A 6 21.65 -34.82 -25.98
N VAL A 7 21.91 -33.55 -26.31
CA VAL A 7 22.03 -32.49 -25.31
C VAL A 7 20.62 -32.15 -24.84
N ALA A 8 20.22 -32.70 -23.69
CA ALA A 8 18.99 -32.34 -23.01
C ALA A 8 19.16 -30.94 -22.42
N LEU A 9 18.61 -29.93 -23.09
CA LEU A 9 18.49 -28.56 -22.59
C LEU A 9 17.41 -28.54 -21.49
N PHE A 10 17.81 -28.87 -20.26
CA PHE A 10 16.99 -28.62 -19.06
C PHE A 10 17.06 -27.12 -18.75
N ALA A 11 16.27 -26.32 -19.49
CA ALA A 11 15.96 -24.97 -19.08
C ALA A 11 15.08 -25.08 -17.82
N LEU A 12 15.71 -25.02 -16.65
CA LEU A 12 15.02 -24.82 -15.39
C LEU A 12 14.23 -23.51 -15.49
N LEU A 13 12.91 -23.64 -15.69
CA LEU A 13 11.93 -22.58 -15.49
C LEU A 13 11.87 -22.26 -13.99
N PHE A 14 12.90 -21.60 -13.47
CA PHE A 14 12.77 -20.85 -12.24
C PHE A 14 11.92 -19.63 -12.58
N ALA A 15 10.60 -19.75 -12.39
CA ALA A 15 9.76 -18.57 -12.38
C ALA A 15 10.27 -17.66 -11.25
N PRO A 16 10.68 -16.41 -11.54
CA PRO A 16 11.07 -15.48 -10.49
C PRO A 16 9.87 -15.33 -9.56
N SER A 17 10.04 -15.76 -8.31
CA SER A 17 9.13 -15.40 -7.23
C SER A 17 9.13 -13.88 -7.11
N ALA A 18 7.95 -13.28 -7.00
CA ALA A 18 7.80 -11.84 -6.77
C ALA A 18 8.63 -11.45 -5.54
N LEU A 19 9.71 -10.69 -5.76
CA LEU A 19 10.43 -10.00 -4.70
C LEU A 19 9.82 -8.60 -4.60
N ALA A 20 9.52 -8.10 -3.39
CA ALA A 20 8.91 -6.77 -3.25
C ALA A 20 9.70 -5.64 -3.94
N GLY A 21 11.02 -5.79 -4.14
CA GLY A 21 11.80 -4.81 -4.91
C GLY A 21 11.39 -4.67 -6.40
N SER A 22 10.68 -5.67 -6.93
CA SER A 22 10.27 -5.81 -8.33
C SER A 22 8.75 -5.91 -8.53
N SER A 23 7.96 -5.82 -7.46
CA SER A 23 6.51 -5.93 -7.50
C SER A 23 5.91 -4.79 -6.69
N CYS A 24 4.69 -4.38 -7.02
CA CYS A 24 4.01 -3.37 -6.23
C CYS A 24 2.52 -3.64 -6.18
N VAL A 25 1.87 -2.97 -5.24
CA VAL A 25 0.41 -2.90 -5.15
C VAL A 25 -0.01 -1.44 -5.16
N ALA A 26 -1.18 -1.17 -5.73
CA ALA A 26 -1.82 0.15 -5.71
C ALA A 26 -3.34 -0.02 -5.79
N PHE A 27 -4.09 1.02 -5.43
CA PHE A 27 -5.52 1.06 -5.70
C PHE A 27 -5.81 1.79 -7.00
N ASP A 28 -6.87 1.40 -7.71
CA ASP A 28 -7.52 2.26 -8.69
C ASP A 28 -8.55 3.20 -8.03
N THR A 29 -9.20 4.07 -8.81
CA THR A 29 -10.17 5.04 -8.27
C THR A 29 -11.50 4.43 -7.85
N ALA A 30 -11.74 3.16 -8.19
CA ALA A 30 -12.85 2.37 -7.69
C ALA A 30 -12.45 1.53 -6.46
N TRP A 31 -11.26 1.79 -5.90
CA TRP A 31 -10.70 1.10 -4.75
C TRP A 31 -10.54 -0.41 -4.95
N ASN A 32 -10.34 -0.85 -6.21
CA ASN A 32 -9.84 -2.19 -6.47
C ASN A 32 -8.35 -2.25 -6.16
N LEU A 33 -7.93 -3.30 -5.46
CA LEU A 33 -6.51 -3.57 -5.24
C LEU A 33 -5.89 -4.16 -6.51
N LEU A 34 -4.99 -3.41 -7.13
CA LEU A 34 -4.18 -3.84 -8.26
C LEU A 34 -2.83 -4.36 -7.76
N ALA A 35 -2.35 -5.44 -8.36
CA ALA A 35 -1.12 -6.12 -7.99
C ALA A 35 -0.28 -6.36 -9.26
N PHE A 36 0.89 -5.74 -9.32
CA PHE A 36 1.73 -5.75 -10.52
C PHE A 36 2.96 -6.62 -10.33
N ASN A 37 3.28 -7.39 -11.37
CA ASN A 37 4.39 -8.36 -11.39
C ASN A 37 4.31 -9.49 -10.35
N PHE A 38 3.13 -10.06 -10.16
CA PHE A 38 2.93 -11.25 -9.34
C PHE A 38 3.12 -12.49 -10.22
N LYS A 39 4.24 -13.20 -10.03
CA LYS A 39 4.65 -14.33 -10.91
C LYS A 39 4.66 -13.96 -12.40
N GLY A 40 5.16 -12.77 -12.71
CA GLY A 40 5.27 -12.27 -14.07
C GLY A 40 3.94 -11.82 -14.70
N LYS A 41 2.89 -11.61 -13.91
CA LYS A 41 1.56 -11.14 -14.35
C LYS A 41 1.05 -9.99 -13.50
N ASP A 42 0.06 -9.29 -14.02
CA ASP A 42 -0.65 -8.23 -13.31
C ASP A 42 -2.07 -8.69 -12.98
N TYR A 43 -2.59 -8.32 -11.81
CA TYR A 43 -3.88 -8.77 -11.32
C TYR A 43 -4.72 -7.63 -10.73
N ASN A 44 -6.04 -7.73 -10.90
CA ASN A 44 -7.02 -6.98 -10.13
C ASN A 44 -7.63 -7.93 -9.09
N ALA A 45 -7.37 -7.67 -7.81
CA ALA A 45 -7.87 -8.46 -6.69
C ALA A 45 -9.25 -8.05 -6.18
N GLY A 46 -9.88 -7.05 -6.82
CA GLY A 46 -11.16 -6.47 -6.45
C GLY A 46 -11.08 -5.56 -5.22
N THR A 47 -12.26 -5.18 -4.73
CA THR A 47 -12.47 -4.43 -3.50
C THR A 47 -12.28 -5.31 -2.25
N SER A 48 -12.18 -4.69 -1.08
CA SER A 48 -11.80 -5.35 0.19
C SER A 48 -12.73 -6.49 0.63
N ASP A 49 -13.99 -6.46 0.24
CA ASP A 49 -14.97 -7.53 0.45
C ASP A 49 -14.63 -8.84 -0.28
N SER A 50 -13.79 -8.78 -1.32
CA SER A 50 -13.38 -9.94 -2.10
C SER A 50 -12.02 -10.53 -1.67
N TRP A 51 -11.25 -9.87 -0.80
CA TRP A 51 -9.87 -10.29 -0.53
C TRP A 51 -9.74 -11.62 0.23
N ALA A 52 -10.74 -11.99 1.01
CA ALA A 52 -10.72 -13.23 1.81
C ALA A 52 -10.99 -14.50 0.99
N SER A 53 -11.71 -14.40 -0.13
CA SER A 53 -12.17 -15.59 -0.88
C SER A 53 -12.39 -15.39 -2.38
N GLY A 54 -12.16 -14.18 -2.89
CA GLY A 54 -12.29 -13.84 -4.30
C GLY A 54 -11.17 -14.44 -5.16
N THR A 55 -11.38 -14.44 -6.47
CA THR A 55 -10.37 -14.83 -7.45
C THR A 55 -9.88 -13.58 -8.18
N PRO A 56 -8.57 -13.23 -8.09
CA PRO A 56 -8.06 -12.09 -8.82
C PRO A 56 -8.19 -12.30 -10.33
N THR A 57 -8.52 -11.22 -11.03
CA THR A 57 -8.59 -11.22 -12.50
C THR A 57 -7.22 -10.86 -13.07
N ASP A 58 -6.71 -11.67 -14.00
CA ASP A 58 -5.50 -11.33 -14.77
C ASP A 58 -5.79 -10.12 -15.67
N ILE A 59 -5.01 -9.04 -15.48
CA ILE A 59 -5.09 -7.79 -16.23
C ILE A 59 -3.80 -7.53 -17.03
N THR A 60 -2.97 -8.56 -17.20
CA THR A 60 -1.69 -8.43 -17.91
C THR A 60 -1.92 -8.01 -19.36
N THR A 61 -1.31 -6.89 -19.75
CA THR A 61 -1.32 -6.42 -21.14
C THR A 61 0.09 -6.11 -21.63
N THR A 62 0.23 -5.94 -22.94
CA THR A 62 1.50 -5.57 -23.58
C THR A 62 1.91 -4.14 -23.22
N GLY A 63 3.21 -3.86 -23.21
CA GLY A 63 3.76 -2.54 -22.87
C GLY A 63 4.06 -2.35 -21.38
N ARG A 64 3.74 -3.35 -20.53
CA ARG A 64 4.13 -3.36 -19.11
C ARG A 64 5.67 -3.34 -18.95
N PRO A 65 6.18 -2.76 -17.86
CA PRO A 65 7.62 -2.82 -17.60
C PRO A 65 8.09 -4.27 -17.42
N PRO A 66 9.39 -4.54 -17.60
CA PRO A 66 9.97 -5.85 -17.32
C PRO A 66 9.95 -6.20 -15.83
N PHE A 67 9.82 -5.18 -14.95
CA PHE A 67 9.89 -5.33 -13.50
C PHE A 67 11.19 -5.98 -13.04
N ASP A 68 12.31 -5.52 -13.58
CA ASP A 68 13.66 -5.98 -13.25
C ASP A 68 14.50 -4.90 -12.53
N GLY A 69 13.89 -3.76 -12.20
CA GLY A 69 14.51 -2.73 -11.37
C GLY A 69 14.48 -3.06 -9.88
N THR A 70 15.26 -2.31 -9.10
CA THR A 70 15.50 -2.59 -7.66
C THR A 70 14.73 -1.67 -6.70
N ASN A 71 14.04 -0.65 -7.23
CA ASN A 71 13.29 0.33 -6.44
C ASN A 71 11.90 0.57 -7.05
N THR A 72 11.17 -0.52 -7.32
CA THR A 72 9.84 -0.44 -7.92
C THR A 72 8.85 0.17 -6.94
N LYS A 73 8.27 1.33 -7.30
CA LYS A 73 7.25 2.01 -6.49
C LYS A 73 6.03 2.35 -7.35
N CYS A 74 4.85 2.26 -6.75
CA CYS A 74 3.59 2.51 -7.43
C CYS A 74 2.82 3.64 -6.75
N TYR A 75 2.17 4.46 -7.56
CA TYR A 75 1.45 5.66 -7.14
C TYR A 75 0.12 5.76 -7.88
N LEU A 76 -0.94 6.12 -7.16
CA LEU A 76 -2.25 6.38 -7.76
C LEU A 76 -2.36 7.86 -8.13
N ALA A 77 -2.50 8.14 -9.42
CA ALA A 77 -2.96 9.43 -9.91
C ALA A 77 -4.51 9.44 -9.89
N GLN A 78 -5.10 9.78 -8.73
CA GLN A 78 -6.53 9.56 -8.44
C GLN A 78 -7.45 10.27 -9.44
N PHE A 79 -7.15 11.48 -9.90
CA PHE A 79 -8.01 12.18 -10.87
C PHE A 79 -8.01 11.54 -12.27
N PHE A 80 -6.97 10.80 -12.61
CA PHE A 80 -6.76 10.22 -13.95
C PHE A 80 -7.01 8.71 -14.00
N ASN A 81 -7.26 8.08 -12.84
CA ASN A 81 -7.38 6.64 -12.71
C ASN A 81 -6.21 5.88 -13.37
N ALA A 82 -5.00 6.38 -13.10
CA ALA A 82 -3.76 5.83 -13.63
C ALA A 82 -2.83 5.43 -12.50
N ILE A 83 -2.10 4.34 -12.69
CA ILE A 83 -1.03 3.93 -11.79
C ILE A 83 0.31 4.28 -12.43
N TYR A 84 1.10 5.08 -11.74
CA TYR A 84 2.46 5.40 -12.13
C TYR A 84 3.42 4.46 -11.42
N VAL A 85 4.35 3.89 -12.18
CA VAL A 85 5.33 2.94 -11.70
C VAL A 85 6.72 3.46 -12.00
N LEU A 86 7.46 3.78 -10.94
CA LEU A 86 8.85 4.23 -10.99
C LEU A 86 9.77 3.04 -10.72
N GLY A 87 10.97 3.06 -11.30
CA GLY A 87 12.04 2.10 -10.97
C GLY A 87 11.76 0.64 -11.36
N ALA A 88 10.80 0.39 -12.26
CA ALA A 88 10.44 -0.96 -12.70
C ALA A 88 11.24 -1.49 -13.91
N ASP A 89 12.07 -0.67 -14.55
CA ASP A 89 12.86 -1.05 -15.71
C ASP A 89 14.33 -0.65 -15.53
N SER A 90 15.19 -1.64 -15.34
CA SER A 90 16.63 -1.43 -15.16
C SER A 90 17.32 -0.85 -16.40
N SER A 91 16.74 -1.02 -17.60
CA SER A 91 17.25 -0.48 -18.86
C SER A 91 16.81 0.97 -19.11
N LYS A 92 15.72 1.39 -18.47
CA LYS A 92 15.15 2.74 -18.53
C LYS A 92 14.86 3.25 -17.12
N PRO A 93 15.89 3.42 -16.27
CA PRO A 93 15.69 3.68 -14.84
C PRO A 93 14.99 5.01 -14.52
N ASN A 94 14.99 5.96 -15.47
CA ASN A 94 14.30 7.25 -15.31
C ASN A 94 12.83 7.21 -15.77
N ASP A 95 12.48 6.31 -16.69
CA ASP A 95 11.17 6.34 -17.32
C ASP A 95 10.08 5.92 -16.33
N ILE A 96 8.91 6.54 -16.46
CA ILE A 96 7.74 6.22 -15.64
C ILE A 96 6.78 5.39 -16.48
N TYR A 97 6.46 4.20 -16.01
CA TYR A 97 5.45 3.36 -16.62
C TYR A 97 4.07 3.76 -16.12
N ILE A 98 3.12 3.96 -17.03
CA ILE A 98 1.76 4.39 -16.73
C ILE A 98 0.80 3.27 -17.12
N TYR A 99 0.07 2.74 -16.12
CA TYR A 99 -1.06 1.85 -16.33
C TYR A 99 -2.37 2.63 -16.25
N ASP A 100 -3.06 2.75 -17.38
CA ASP A 100 -4.43 3.27 -17.44
C ASP A 100 -5.39 2.19 -16.92
N ALA A 101 -5.94 2.35 -15.71
CA ALA A 101 -6.77 1.34 -15.09
C ALA A 101 -8.12 1.15 -15.80
N ALA A 102 -8.66 2.22 -16.39
CA ALA A 102 -9.91 2.16 -17.16
C ALA A 102 -9.70 1.48 -18.51
N GLY A 103 -8.63 1.87 -19.22
CA GLY A 103 -8.26 1.34 -20.53
C GLY A 103 -7.53 -0.01 -20.47
N LYS A 104 -7.07 -0.43 -19.30
CA LYS A 104 -6.26 -1.64 -19.04
C LYS A 104 -5.03 -1.72 -19.94
N LYS A 105 -4.34 -0.59 -20.12
CA LYS A 105 -3.20 -0.48 -21.04
C LYS A 105 -2.00 0.14 -20.36
N TRP A 106 -0.82 -0.31 -20.78
CA TRP A 106 0.46 0.26 -20.37
C TRP A 106 1.03 1.19 -21.42
N THR A 107 1.74 2.22 -20.96
CA THR A 107 2.59 3.09 -21.77
C THR A 107 3.82 3.50 -20.96
N ASP A 108 4.94 3.82 -21.61
CA ASP A 108 6.17 4.31 -20.98
C ASP A 108 6.40 5.80 -21.28
N GLN A 109 6.38 6.63 -20.24
CA GLN A 109 6.66 8.04 -20.35
C GLN A 109 8.16 8.27 -20.22
N SER A 110 8.78 8.79 -21.28
CA SER A 110 10.20 9.15 -21.24
C SER A 110 10.46 10.30 -20.28
N ILE A 111 11.45 10.16 -19.41
CA ILE A 111 11.83 11.18 -18.43
C ILE A 111 13.30 11.58 -18.61
N THR A 112 13.57 12.88 -18.52
CA THR A 112 14.95 13.39 -18.47
C THR A 112 15.37 13.62 -17.03
N ALA A 113 16.45 12.95 -16.60
CA ALA A 113 16.93 12.98 -15.21
C ALA A 113 17.26 14.39 -14.70
N ALA A 114 17.84 15.28 -15.51
CA ALA A 114 18.14 16.66 -15.12
C ALA A 114 18.87 16.80 -13.75
N GLY A 115 19.76 15.86 -13.41
CA GLY A 115 20.49 15.81 -12.14
C GLY A 115 19.95 14.79 -11.13
N PHE A 116 18.67 14.42 -11.24
CA PHE A 116 18.05 13.36 -10.45
C PHE A 116 18.77 12.02 -10.63
N ASP A 117 18.99 11.29 -9.53
CA ASP A 117 19.54 9.95 -9.56
C ASP A 117 18.46 8.88 -9.29
N PRO A 118 18.06 8.10 -10.31
CA PRO A 118 17.03 7.07 -10.16
C PRO A 118 17.49 5.84 -9.37
N THR A 119 18.77 5.75 -8.99
CA THR A 119 19.29 4.61 -8.21
C THR A 119 19.18 4.81 -6.70
N SER A 120 18.94 6.05 -6.24
CA SER A 120 18.91 6.41 -4.82
C SER A 120 17.96 7.57 -4.61
N PHE A 121 16.67 7.27 -4.51
CA PHE A 121 15.63 8.26 -4.27
C PHE A 121 14.46 7.69 -3.49
N GLU A 122 13.76 8.59 -2.80
CA GLU A 122 12.38 8.40 -2.36
C GLU A 122 11.52 9.46 -3.05
N ALA A 123 10.30 9.09 -3.44
CA ALA A 123 9.38 9.99 -4.13
C ALA A 123 7.95 9.84 -3.60
N ILE A 124 7.19 10.92 -3.70
CA ILE A 124 5.76 10.96 -3.42
C ILE A 124 5.04 11.67 -4.57
N LEU A 125 3.86 11.18 -4.94
CA LEU A 125 2.99 11.85 -5.90
C LEU A 125 2.02 12.75 -5.15
N ASP A 126 2.04 14.05 -5.43
CA ASP A 126 1.03 14.95 -4.92
C ASP A 126 -0.33 14.65 -5.59
N HIS A 127 -1.34 14.45 -4.75
CA HIS A 127 -2.68 14.08 -5.18
C HIS A 127 -3.32 15.18 -6.03
N ASP A 128 -3.14 16.45 -5.67
CA ASP A 128 -3.89 17.58 -6.27
C ASP A 128 -3.29 18.05 -7.59
N THR A 129 -1.97 18.09 -7.68
CA THR A 129 -1.27 18.66 -8.84
C THR A 129 -0.70 17.61 -9.79
N ASN A 130 -0.71 16.33 -9.40
CA ASN A 130 -0.09 15.25 -10.15
C ASN A 130 1.41 15.50 -10.41
N VAL A 131 2.07 16.11 -9.44
CA VAL A 131 3.50 16.40 -9.44
C VAL A 131 4.18 15.44 -8.48
N PHE A 132 5.21 14.72 -8.95
CA PHE A 132 6.10 14.01 -8.06
C PHE A 132 7.01 14.99 -7.33
N TYR A 133 7.22 14.76 -6.04
CA TYR A 133 8.29 15.35 -5.25
C TYR A 133 9.21 14.24 -4.76
N ALA A 134 10.51 14.42 -4.92
CA ALA A 134 11.48 13.41 -4.57
C ALA A 134 12.69 14.00 -3.83
N LEU A 135 13.28 13.21 -2.95
CA LEU A 135 14.59 13.49 -2.36
C LEU A 135 15.60 12.54 -2.99
N SER A 136 16.62 13.08 -3.67
CA SER A 136 17.68 12.31 -4.32
C SER A 136 19.02 12.97 -4.07
N LYS A 137 19.98 12.23 -3.53
CA LYS A 137 21.35 12.70 -3.23
C LYS A 137 21.46 14.01 -2.44
N GLY A 138 20.48 14.31 -1.60
CA GLY A 138 20.44 15.51 -0.77
C GLY A 138 19.83 16.75 -1.44
N GLU A 139 19.29 16.61 -2.65
CA GLU A 139 18.56 17.65 -3.37
C GLU A 139 17.07 17.24 -3.47
N THR A 140 16.18 18.23 -3.43
CA THR A 140 14.75 18.03 -3.67
C THR A 140 14.46 18.23 -5.16
N TYR A 141 13.69 17.33 -5.76
CA TYR A 141 13.27 17.39 -7.15
C TYR A 141 11.76 17.41 -7.28
N SER A 142 11.25 18.01 -8.36
CA SER A 142 9.85 17.88 -8.78
C SER A 142 9.73 17.40 -10.23
N LEU A 143 8.67 16.65 -10.53
CA LEU A 143 8.35 16.19 -11.89
C LEU A 143 6.85 16.29 -12.12
N ASP A 144 6.45 17.19 -13.00
CA ASP A 144 5.06 17.48 -13.33
C ASP A 144 4.55 16.51 -14.40
N MET A 145 3.62 15.63 -14.00
CA MET A 145 3.00 14.65 -14.90
C MET A 145 1.75 15.18 -15.60
N GLY A 146 1.33 16.42 -15.36
CA GLY A 146 0.13 17.02 -15.95
C GLY A 146 -1.11 16.12 -15.82
N ASP A 147 -1.85 15.93 -16.91
CA ASP A 147 -3.08 15.11 -16.93
C ASP A 147 -2.87 13.71 -17.54
N LEU A 148 -1.68 13.11 -17.36
CA LEU A 148 -1.30 11.91 -18.10
C LEU A 148 -1.95 10.63 -17.55
N ALA A 149 -2.96 10.11 -18.26
CA ALA A 149 -3.38 8.70 -18.13
C ALA A 149 -2.61 7.76 -19.07
N ALA A 150 -1.78 8.31 -19.97
CA ALA A 150 -0.93 7.58 -20.91
C ALA A 150 0.27 8.45 -21.30
N ALA A 151 1.35 7.84 -21.77
CA ALA A 151 2.54 8.56 -22.19
C ALA A 151 2.29 9.51 -23.37
N GLN A 152 3.03 10.60 -23.39
CA GLN A 152 3.15 11.53 -24.51
C GLN A 152 4.49 11.36 -25.24
N SER A 153 4.61 11.95 -26.43
CA SER A 153 5.81 11.82 -27.26
C SER A 153 7.03 12.55 -26.72
N SER A 154 6.81 13.61 -25.93
CA SER A 154 7.87 14.47 -25.40
C SER A 154 8.36 13.94 -24.06
N ALA A 155 9.68 13.96 -23.85
CA ALA A 155 10.24 13.65 -22.55
C ALA A 155 9.92 14.75 -21.54
N ILE A 156 9.64 14.36 -20.29
CA ILE A 156 9.36 15.30 -19.18
C ILE A 156 10.61 15.38 -18.31
N PRO A 157 11.16 16.57 -18.02
CA PRO A 157 12.34 16.69 -17.19
C PRO A 157 11.97 16.77 -15.70
N TRP A 158 12.77 16.12 -14.85
CA TRP A 158 12.85 16.49 -13.44
C TRP A 158 13.32 17.95 -13.31
N LYS A 159 12.88 18.63 -12.26
CA LYS A 159 13.25 20.00 -11.92
C LYS A 159 13.86 20.02 -10.54
N ASP A 160 15.12 20.42 -10.46
CA ASP A 160 15.81 20.67 -9.20
C ASP A 160 15.12 21.82 -8.43
N GLN A 161 14.74 21.55 -7.18
CA GLN A 161 14.15 22.51 -6.23
C GLN A 161 15.18 23.05 -5.23
N GLY A 162 16.44 22.60 -5.32
CA GLY A 162 17.54 22.95 -4.45
C GLY A 162 17.73 22.00 -3.28
N ALA A 163 18.74 22.32 -2.48
CA ALA A 163 19.24 21.45 -1.44
C ALA A 163 18.19 21.18 -0.36
N ALA A 164 18.17 19.95 0.15
CA ALA A 164 17.34 19.60 1.28
C ALA A 164 17.84 20.31 2.55
N GLU A 165 16.95 21.01 3.26
CA GLU A 165 17.28 21.68 4.53
C GLU A 165 17.11 20.74 5.75
N ILE A 166 17.29 19.44 5.52
CA ILE A 166 17.28 18.39 6.55
C ILE A 166 18.60 17.62 6.54
N THR A 167 18.88 16.88 7.62
CA THR A 167 20.04 15.98 7.65
C THR A 167 19.82 14.82 6.68
N THR A 168 20.62 14.76 5.62
CA THR A 168 20.55 13.68 4.61
C THR A 168 21.70 12.67 4.73
N THR A 169 22.69 12.94 5.59
CA THR A 169 23.78 12.01 5.87
C THR A 169 23.28 10.83 6.70
N ASN A 170 23.49 9.60 6.21
CA ASN A 170 22.98 8.36 6.81
C ASN A 170 21.45 8.32 6.99
N TYR A 171 20.72 9.04 6.14
CA TYR A 171 19.27 9.06 6.13
C TYR A 171 18.77 8.29 4.90
N ASP A 172 17.96 7.26 5.14
CA ASP A 172 17.16 6.59 4.12
C ASP A 172 15.76 7.21 4.16
N PRO A 173 15.32 7.97 3.13
CA PRO A 173 14.16 8.82 3.29
C PRO A 173 12.84 8.05 3.41
N VAL A 174 12.03 8.44 4.39
CA VAL A 174 10.64 7.95 4.56
C VAL A 174 9.69 9.12 4.33
N MET A 175 8.97 9.09 3.21
CA MET A 175 8.13 10.19 2.74
C MET A 175 6.66 9.81 2.67
N ALA A 176 5.78 10.75 3.04
CA ALA A 176 4.35 10.69 2.73
C ALA A 176 3.81 12.11 2.53
N VAL A 177 2.69 12.24 1.84
CA VAL A 177 2.06 13.53 1.55
C VAL A 177 0.74 13.68 2.29
N ALA A 178 0.50 14.86 2.87
CA ALA A 178 -0.81 15.20 3.39
C ALA A 178 -1.01 16.70 3.28
N GLN A 179 -2.19 17.12 2.87
CA GLN A 179 -2.45 18.45 2.35
C GLN A 179 -1.39 18.82 1.29
N ASN A 180 -0.80 20.00 1.42
CA ASN A 180 0.22 20.53 0.52
C ASN A 180 1.65 20.31 1.07
N HIS A 181 1.85 19.24 1.84
CA HIS A 181 3.07 19.00 2.59
C HIS A 181 3.60 17.59 2.37
N VAL A 182 4.90 17.50 2.10
CA VAL A 182 5.64 16.24 2.18
C VAL A 182 6.26 16.14 3.56
N PHE A 183 5.91 15.09 4.28
CA PHE A 183 6.42 14.78 5.61
C PHE A 183 7.57 13.78 5.50
N PHE A 184 8.67 14.07 6.19
CA PHE A 184 9.86 13.24 6.27
C PHE A 184 10.00 12.68 7.69
N PHE A 185 9.91 11.36 7.82
CA PHE A 185 9.96 10.64 9.08
C PHE A 185 11.35 10.05 9.34
N GLY A 186 11.76 9.94 10.60
CA GLY A 186 13.05 9.36 10.98
C GLY A 186 14.28 10.15 10.50
N VAL A 187 14.12 11.46 10.27
CA VAL A 187 15.22 12.35 9.87
C VAL A 187 16.22 12.45 11.03
N PRO A 188 17.52 12.15 10.81
CA PRO A 188 18.52 12.19 11.88
C PRO A 188 18.57 13.53 12.61
N GLY A 189 18.40 13.46 13.93
CA GLY A 189 18.40 14.63 14.83
C GLY A 189 17.02 15.17 15.18
N ASN A 190 15.96 14.69 14.53
CA ASN A 190 14.59 14.99 14.96
C ASN A 190 14.24 14.24 16.26
N ALA A 191 13.25 14.74 16.99
CA ALA A 191 12.72 14.02 18.15
C ALA A 191 11.69 12.97 17.69
N ALA A 192 11.56 11.88 18.46
CA ALA A 192 10.46 10.94 18.29
C ALA A 192 9.10 11.68 18.36
N GLY A 193 8.17 11.31 17.47
CA GLY A 193 6.89 12.00 17.31
C GLY A 193 6.98 13.31 16.52
N SER A 194 8.07 13.57 15.81
CA SER A 194 8.22 14.76 14.96
C SER A 194 8.61 14.40 13.52
N ALA A 195 8.17 15.20 12.55
CA ALA A 195 8.53 15.07 11.14
C ALA A 195 9.02 16.40 10.56
N SER A 196 10.01 16.35 9.67
CA SER A 196 10.39 17.51 8.87
C SER A 196 9.41 17.68 7.71
N ILE A 197 9.18 18.91 7.26
CA ILE A 197 8.15 19.21 6.27
C ILE A 197 8.75 20.00 5.10
N PHE A 198 8.42 19.57 3.89
CA PHE A 198 8.60 20.35 2.68
C PHE A 198 7.23 20.81 2.16
N VAL A 199 7.06 22.12 1.96
CA VAL A 199 5.80 22.73 1.51
C VAL A 199 5.81 22.84 -0.01
N ILE A 200 4.95 22.07 -0.68
CA ILE A 200 5.05 21.82 -2.13
C ILE A 200 4.76 23.07 -2.98
N HIS A 201 3.75 23.86 -2.61
CA HIS A 201 3.30 25.02 -3.40
C HIS A 201 4.30 26.19 -3.43
N PHE A 202 5.23 26.20 -2.49
CA PHE A 202 6.19 27.28 -2.31
C PHE A 202 7.64 26.79 -2.37
N ALA A 203 7.83 25.48 -2.55
CA ALA A 203 9.13 24.80 -2.61
C ALA A 203 10.10 25.23 -1.48
N PHE A 204 9.64 25.18 -0.22
CA PHE A 204 10.49 25.49 0.93
C PHE A 204 10.34 24.47 2.06
N TRP A 205 11.36 24.41 2.90
CA TRP A 205 11.38 23.58 4.09
C TRP A 205 10.85 24.34 5.31
N GLN A 206 9.84 23.76 5.98
CA GLN A 206 9.35 24.32 7.23
C GLN A 206 10.32 23.97 8.35
N THR A 207 10.81 24.99 9.07
CA THR A 207 11.65 24.85 10.25
C THR A 207 10.98 25.50 11.47
N PRO A 208 11.08 24.90 12.67
CA PRO A 208 11.64 23.57 12.96
C PRO A 208 10.72 22.42 12.50
N ALA A 209 11.18 21.17 12.66
CA ALA A 209 10.35 19.99 12.47
C ALA A 209 9.05 20.06 13.30
N GLN A 210 7.96 19.57 12.74
CA GLN A 210 6.65 19.61 13.39
C GLN A 210 6.52 18.45 14.37
N ALA A 211 6.24 18.78 15.62
CA ALA A 211 5.93 17.81 16.66
C ALA A 211 4.43 17.47 16.69
N PHE A 212 4.11 16.18 16.78
CA PHE A 212 2.76 15.66 16.90
C PHE A 212 2.45 15.26 18.35
N SER A 213 1.21 15.48 18.77
CA SER A 213 0.72 15.05 20.08
C SER A 213 0.27 13.59 20.10
N GLY A 214 0.06 13.01 21.28
CA GLY A 214 -0.42 11.63 21.42
C GLY A 214 0.70 10.60 21.55
N THR A 215 0.56 9.44 20.89
CA THR A 215 1.59 8.39 20.97
C THR A 215 2.70 8.72 19.99
N ALA A 216 3.89 9.04 20.50
CA ALA A 216 5.04 9.33 19.65
C ALA A 216 5.42 8.12 18.79
N PHE A 217 5.45 8.31 17.47
CA PHE A 217 6.12 7.38 16.56
C PHE A 217 7.64 7.44 16.79
N PRO A 218 8.38 6.32 16.61
CA PRO A 218 9.81 6.30 16.88
C PRO A 218 10.58 7.19 15.89
N ASP A 219 11.72 7.71 16.35
CA ASP A 219 12.73 8.33 15.50
C ASP A 219 13.64 7.23 14.92
N SER A 220 13.07 6.40 14.05
CA SER A 220 13.76 5.33 13.35
C SER A 220 13.29 5.26 11.91
N HIS A 221 14.04 4.56 11.06
CA HIS A 221 13.57 4.20 9.73
C HIS A 221 12.29 3.34 9.79
N GLY A 222 11.54 3.37 8.70
CA GLY A 222 10.25 2.71 8.54
C GLY A 222 9.71 2.90 7.13
N GLN A 223 8.40 2.83 7.00
CA GLN A 223 7.66 3.11 5.78
C GLN A 223 6.50 4.03 6.08
N ALA A 224 6.13 4.87 5.12
CA ALA A 224 4.97 5.74 5.25
C ALA A 224 4.09 5.69 4.00
N THR A 225 2.78 5.84 4.20
CA THR A 225 1.81 6.01 3.11
C THR A 225 0.66 6.88 3.58
N SER A 226 0.10 7.64 2.66
CA SER A 226 -1.02 8.55 2.92
C SER A 226 -2.36 7.85 2.67
N PHE A 227 -3.31 7.99 3.59
CA PHE A 227 -4.68 7.57 3.35
C PHE A 227 -5.36 8.52 2.38
N PHE A 228 -5.94 7.96 1.32
CA PHE A 228 -6.73 8.73 0.37
C PHE A 228 -8.07 9.12 0.98
N LEU A 229 -8.72 10.13 0.40
CA LEU A 229 -10.10 10.50 0.68
C LEU A 229 -10.94 10.34 -0.59
N ASP A 230 -12.24 10.11 -0.44
CA ASP A 230 -13.17 10.14 -1.60
C ASP A 230 -13.25 11.55 -2.21
N SER A 231 -12.92 12.59 -1.43
CA SER A 231 -12.84 13.97 -1.87
C SER A 231 -11.89 14.78 -0.98
N GLY A 232 -11.19 15.74 -1.57
CA GLY A 232 -10.28 16.64 -0.87
C GLY A 232 -8.86 16.10 -0.81
N VAL A 233 -8.05 16.71 0.06
CA VAL A 233 -6.63 16.38 0.23
C VAL A 233 -6.43 15.33 1.31
N GLN A 234 -5.40 14.51 1.18
CA GLN A 234 -5.05 13.52 2.20
C GLN A 234 -4.73 14.21 3.52
N GLN A 235 -5.24 13.68 4.65
CA GLN A 235 -5.06 14.31 5.97
C GLN A 235 -4.35 13.41 6.98
N GLU A 236 -4.21 12.12 6.65
CA GLU A 236 -3.73 11.10 7.56
C GLU A 236 -2.66 10.25 6.89
N ILE A 237 -1.60 9.97 7.64
CA ILE A 237 -0.45 9.19 7.19
C ILE A 237 -0.33 7.97 8.11
N ALA A 238 -0.18 6.78 7.53
CA ALA A 238 0.31 5.62 8.25
C ALA A 238 1.84 5.63 8.23
N PHE A 239 2.48 5.61 9.41
CA PHE A 239 3.90 5.32 9.57
C PHE A 239 4.07 3.96 10.25
N ILE A 240 4.94 3.12 9.70
CA ILE A 240 5.22 1.77 10.17
C ILE A 240 6.74 1.65 10.34
N PRO A 241 7.29 1.56 11.57
CA PRO A 241 8.72 1.33 11.75
C PRO A 241 9.12 -0.04 11.21
N ASP A 242 10.40 -0.19 10.86
CA ASP A 242 10.97 -1.43 10.30
C ASP A 242 10.76 -2.67 11.19
N ASP A 243 10.65 -2.46 12.50
CA ASP A 243 10.40 -3.53 13.47
C ASP A 243 8.94 -4.03 13.49
N GLY A 244 8.05 -3.38 12.73
CA GLY A 244 6.64 -3.71 12.61
C GLY A 244 5.86 -3.63 13.92
N SER A 245 6.39 -2.93 14.94
CA SER A 245 5.84 -2.96 16.30
C SER A 245 4.42 -2.39 16.41
N LYS A 246 4.12 -1.35 15.62
CA LYS A 246 2.82 -0.64 15.55
C LYS A 246 2.62 -0.04 14.16
N THR A 247 1.38 0.31 13.85
CA THR A 247 1.06 1.27 12.79
C THR A 247 0.65 2.57 13.47
N TYR A 248 1.38 3.65 13.21
CA TYR A 248 1.11 4.98 13.74
C TYR A 248 0.28 5.75 12.72
N ILE A 249 -0.89 6.23 13.11
CA ILE A 249 -1.72 7.08 12.24
C ILE A 249 -1.51 8.52 12.69
N VAL A 250 -0.87 9.29 11.83
CA VAL A 250 -0.52 10.70 12.06
C VAL A 250 -1.56 11.55 11.33
N ASN A 251 -2.35 12.28 12.09
CA ASN A 251 -3.39 13.17 11.57
C ASN A 251 -2.86 14.61 11.55
N ILE A 252 -2.77 15.19 10.35
CA ILE A 252 -2.13 16.49 10.13
C ILE A 252 -3.02 17.65 10.58
N GLU A 253 -4.33 17.56 10.38
CA GLU A 253 -5.30 18.58 10.78
C GLU A 253 -5.32 18.81 12.31
N THR A 254 -5.26 17.71 13.05
CA THR A 254 -5.30 17.74 14.53
C THR A 254 -3.92 17.75 15.17
N ASN A 255 -2.86 17.62 14.36
CA ASN A 255 -1.48 17.47 14.80
C ASN A 255 -1.33 16.40 15.91
N SER A 256 -1.91 15.22 15.67
CA SER A 256 -2.00 14.13 16.64
C SER A 256 -1.61 12.78 16.05
N THR A 257 -1.26 11.84 16.92
CA THR A 257 -0.89 10.47 16.55
C THR A 257 -1.61 9.46 17.42
N ILE A 258 -2.21 8.47 16.77
CA ILE A 258 -2.78 7.28 17.39
C ILE A 258 -2.04 6.02 16.93
N THR A 259 -2.36 4.87 17.51
CA THR A 259 -1.77 3.59 17.11
C THR A 259 -2.83 2.56 16.75
N MET A 260 -2.48 1.72 15.79
CA MET A 260 -3.16 0.49 15.41
C MET A 260 -2.21 -0.71 15.57
N ALA A 261 -2.74 -1.92 15.39
CA ALA A 261 -1.92 -3.12 15.37
C ALA A 261 -0.85 -3.03 14.27
N GLY A 262 0.39 -3.37 14.61
CA GLY A 262 1.47 -3.50 13.63
C GLY A 262 1.26 -4.73 12.72
N PRO A 263 1.95 -4.78 11.56
CA PRO A 263 1.81 -5.85 10.59
C PRO A 263 2.02 -7.25 11.17
N SER A 264 1.25 -8.22 10.69
CA SER A 264 1.41 -9.62 11.09
C SER A 264 2.68 -10.27 10.51
N VAL A 265 3.16 -9.74 9.38
CA VAL A 265 4.45 -10.08 8.78
C VAL A 265 5.39 -8.91 9.05
N ILE A 266 6.35 -9.11 9.95
CA ILE A 266 7.39 -8.10 10.23
C ILE A 266 8.44 -8.20 9.14
N ASP A 267 8.58 -7.13 8.36
CA ASP A 267 9.46 -7.06 7.21
C ASP A 267 9.82 -5.60 6.92
N ALA A 268 11.08 -5.25 7.16
CA ALA A 268 11.61 -3.90 6.92
C ALA A 268 11.65 -3.51 5.44
N ALA A 269 11.61 -4.50 4.53
CA ALA A 269 11.57 -4.29 3.09
C ALA A 269 10.14 -4.35 2.52
N ALA A 270 9.11 -4.46 3.38
CA ALA A 270 7.73 -4.41 2.93
C ALA A 270 7.37 -3.01 2.42
N THR A 271 6.54 -2.95 1.39
CA THR A 271 5.93 -1.70 0.93
C THR A 271 4.49 -1.63 1.39
N TYR A 272 3.97 -0.41 1.53
CA TYR A 272 2.61 -0.16 2.00
C TYR A 272 1.88 0.77 1.05
N PHE A 273 0.58 0.53 0.91
CA PHE A 273 -0.29 1.39 0.11
C PHE A 273 -1.66 1.46 0.78
N ALA A 274 -2.17 2.66 0.97
CA ALA A 274 -3.47 2.87 1.60
C ALA A 274 -4.58 3.18 0.57
N SER A 275 -5.81 2.81 0.89
CA SER A 275 -7.03 3.34 0.28
C SER A 275 -7.68 4.34 1.23
N THR A 276 -8.96 4.65 1.04
CA THR A 276 -9.78 5.41 1.99
C THR A 276 -10.08 4.63 3.28
N THR A 277 -10.04 3.30 3.24
CA THR A 277 -10.58 2.43 4.31
C THR A 277 -9.72 1.20 4.61
N ALA A 278 -8.54 1.10 4.04
CA ALA A 278 -7.62 -0.01 4.29
C ALA A 278 -6.18 0.43 4.11
N LEU A 279 -5.29 -0.21 4.87
CA LEU A 279 -3.86 -0.18 4.65
C LEU A 279 -3.42 -1.57 4.20
N VAL A 280 -2.75 -1.65 3.05
CA VAL A 280 -2.23 -2.90 2.48
C VAL A 280 -0.71 -2.92 2.63
N GLN A 281 -0.20 -4.10 2.98
CA GLN A 281 1.22 -4.43 3.03
C GLN A 281 1.54 -5.43 1.91
N LEU A 282 2.60 -5.17 1.15
CA LEU A 282 3.29 -6.14 0.30
C LEU A 282 4.65 -6.46 0.92
N ALA A 283 4.79 -7.65 1.49
CA ALA A 283 6.06 -8.13 2.04
C ALA A 283 7.05 -8.57 0.94
N ALA A 284 8.34 -8.56 1.25
CA ALA A 284 9.46 -8.97 0.39
C ALA A 284 9.31 -10.39 -0.18
N ASN A 285 8.63 -11.28 0.55
CA ASN A 285 8.31 -12.64 0.10
C ASN A 285 7.05 -12.73 -0.80
N GLY A 286 6.47 -11.60 -1.19
CA GLY A 286 5.28 -11.51 -2.02
C GLY A 286 3.96 -11.79 -1.29
N ALA A 287 3.97 -11.92 0.04
CA ALA A 287 2.73 -12.02 0.81
C ALA A 287 2.04 -10.65 0.89
N VAL A 288 0.75 -10.63 0.60
CA VAL A 288 -0.09 -9.43 0.72
C VAL A 288 -1.01 -9.59 1.92
N SER A 289 -1.01 -8.57 2.79
CA SER A 289 -1.88 -8.48 3.96
C SER A 289 -2.50 -7.09 4.03
N TRP A 290 -3.58 -6.95 4.79
CA TRP A 290 -4.25 -5.66 4.95
C TRP A 290 -4.82 -5.52 6.36
N ILE A 291 -5.01 -4.28 6.79
CA ILE A 291 -5.75 -3.93 8.02
C ILE A 291 -6.85 -2.93 7.65
N PRO A 292 -8.11 -3.13 8.11
CA PRO A 292 -9.17 -2.16 7.90
C PRO A 292 -8.88 -0.88 8.64
N TYR A 293 -9.28 0.24 8.04
CA TYR A 293 -9.19 1.58 8.59
C TYR A 293 -10.53 2.30 8.47
N ASP A 294 -10.98 2.91 9.56
CA ASP A 294 -12.16 3.75 9.60
C ASP A 294 -11.74 5.21 9.83
N PRO A 295 -11.85 6.09 8.81
CA PRO A 295 -11.46 7.50 8.90
C PRO A 295 -12.44 8.37 9.69
N SER A 296 -13.64 7.86 10.03
CA SER A 296 -14.78 8.68 10.53
C SER A 296 -14.57 9.39 11.87
N SER A 297 -13.48 9.13 12.58
CA SER A 297 -13.20 9.69 13.92
C SER A 297 -11.74 10.17 14.06
N ASN A 298 -11.15 10.73 12.99
CA ASN A 298 -9.71 11.05 12.94
C ASN A 298 -8.86 9.83 13.31
N GLY A 299 -9.28 8.67 12.82
CA GLY A 299 -8.73 7.36 13.16
C GLY A 299 -8.95 6.85 14.60
N ALA A 300 -9.31 7.70 15.56
CA ALA A 300 -9.30 7.38 17.00
C ALA A 300 -10.58 6.68 17.48
N ASN A 301 -10.99 5.60 16.82
CA ASN A 301 -12.18 4.83 17.16
C ASN A 301 -11.87 3.40 17.63
N ALA A 302 -12.87 2.78 18.25
CA ALA A 302 -12.78 1.42 18.76
C ALA A 302 -12.57 0.39 17.63
N ALA A 303 -13.07 0.67 16.41
CA ALA A 303 -12.90 -0.22 15.27
C ALA A 303 -11.42 -0.31 14.85
N ASN A 304 -10.73 0.82 14.73
CA ASN A 304 -9.30 0.87 14.41
C ASN A 304 -8.43 0.27 15.51
N THR A 305 -8.79 0.48 16.78
CA THR A 305 -8.08 -0.12 17.91
C THR A 305 -8.22 -1.65 17.94
N ALA A 306 -9.36 -2.18 17.49
CA ALA A 306 -9.64 -3.61 17.43
C ALA A 306 -9.23 -4.26 16.08
N ALA A 307 -8.85 -3.46 15.09
CA ALA A 307 -8.50 -3.93 13.75
C ALA A 307 -7.29 -4.87 13.80
N LYS A 308 -7.30 -5.87 12.92
CA LYS A 308 -6.24 -6.87 12.81
C LYS A 308 -5.84 -7.05 11.37
N TRP A 309 -4.54 -7.25 11.17
CA TRP A 309 -4.00 -7.64 9.88
C TRP A 309 -4.55 -8.99 9.44
N SER A 310 -5.02 -9.03 8.19
CA SER A 310 -5.60 -10.20 7.54
C SER A 310 -4.91 -10.42 6.19
N PRO A 311 -4.72 -11.67 5.75
CA PRO A 311 -4.16 -11.92 4.43
C PRO A 311 -5.12 -11.48 3.33
N VAL A 312 -4.58 -10.97 2.22
CA VAL A 312 -5.30 -10.89 0.94
C VAL A 312 -5.19 -12.27 0.28
N ALA A 313 -6.03 -13.20 0.74
CA ALA A 313 -6.01 -14.59 0.33
C ALA A 313 -6.10 -14.76 -1.19
N SER A 314 -6.91 -13.91 -1.85
CA SER A 314 -7.07 -13.89 -3.31
C SER A 314 -5.72 -13.79 -4.03
N LEU A 315 -4.84 -12.87 -3.63
CA LEU A 315 -3.49 -12.70 -4.21
C LEU A 315 -2.48 -13.73 -3.71
N ASN A 316 -2.54 -14.13 -2.44
CA ASN A 316 -1.59 -15.06 -1.84
C ASN A 316 -1.67 -16.48 -2.45
N THR A 317 -2.84 -16.87 -2.97
CA THR A 317 -2.97 -18.10 -3.75
C THR A 317 -2.13 -18.10 -5.03
N ILE A 318 -1.91 -16.92 -5.63
CA ILE A 318 -1.10 -16.77 -6.84
C ILE A 318 0.36 -16.91 -6.48
N THR A 319 0.86 -16.18 -5.47
CA THR A 319 2.29 -16.21 -5.10
C THR A 319 2.70 -17.55 -4.49
N GLY A 320 1.75 -18.26 -3.87
CA GLY A 320 2.06 -19.44 -3.04
C GLY A 320 2.66 -19.05 -1.69
N SER A 321 2.69 -17.75 -1.38
CA SER A 321 3.16 -17.22 -0.11
C SER A 321 2.04 -17.38 0.91
N SER A 322 2.24 -18.27 1.89
CA SER A 322 1.37 -18.34 3.05
C SER A 322 1.77 -17.21 3.99
N ALA A 323 0.87 -16.28 4.31
CA ALA A 323 1.07 -15.32 5.39
C ALA A 323 1.14 -16.11 6.70
N SER A 324 2.34 -16.51 7.12
CA SER A 324 2.52 -17.26 8.36
C SER A 324 2.24 -16.31 9.53
N SER A 325 1.15 -16.56 10.24
CA SER A 325 0.86 -15.92 11.53
C SER A 325 1.90 -16.37 12.57
N GLY A 326 2.98 -15.62 12.69
CA GLY A 326 4.01 -15.85 13.70
C GLY A 326 3.47 -15.56 15.10
N SER A 327 3.02 -16.60 15.81
CA SER A 327 2.86 -16.54 17.27
C SER A 327 4.20 -16.91 17.93
N SER A 328 4.99 -15.90 18.25
CA SER A 328 6.24 -16.06 19.01
C SER A 328 5.92 -16.33 20.49
N SER A 329 5.78 -17.60 20.86
CA SER A 329 5.95 -18.00 22.28
C SER A 329 7.44 -18.21 22.54
N GLY A 330 8.09 -17.16 23.05
CA GLY A 330 9.46 -17.27 23.55
C GLY A 330 9.53 -18.20 24.76
N SER A 331 10.20 -19.33 24.62
CA SER A 331 10.67 -20.10 25.78
C SER A 331 12.13 -19.77 26.01
N SER A 332 12.40 -19.14 27.15
CA SER A 332 13.72 -18.81 27.66
C SER A 332 14.48 -20.09 28.01
N GLY A 333 15.61 -20.30 27.34
CA GLY A 333 16.59 -21.30 27.72
C GLY A 333 17.30 -20.87 29.00
N ALA A 334 17.05 -21.58 30.10
CA ALA A 334 17.85 -21.51 31.32
C ALA A 334 18.47 -22.89 31.60
N SER A 335 19.79 -22.89 31.70
CA SER A 335 20.67 -24.00 32.08
C SER A 335 20.53 -24.38 33.56
N GLY A 336 20.68 -25.69 33.88
CA GLY A 336 21.26 -26.10 35.17
C GLY A 336 20.63 -27.27 35.94
N SER A 337 21.30 -28.43 35.83
CA SER A 337 21.57 -29.46 36.87
C SER A 337 20.47 -30.22 37.64
N ALA A 338 20.49 -31.54 37.41
CA ALA A 338 20.52 -32.68 38.36
C ALA A 338 19.32 -32.99 39.30
N GLY A 339 18.87 -34.26 39.23
CA GLY A 339 18.12 -34.92 40.31
C GLY A 339 17.36 -36.17 39.83
N ALA A 340 17.88 -37.37 40.12
CA ALA A 340 17.25 -38.65 39.80
C ALA A 340 16.50 -39.24 41.01
N SER A 341 15.29 -39.77 40.78
CA SER A 341 14.61 -40.89 41.48
C SER A 341 13.16 -40.91 40.97
N GLY A 342 12.63 -41.95 40.33
CA GLY A 342 12.38 -43.29 40.88
C GLY A 342 10.89 -43.40 41.27
N GLY A 343 10.10 -44.26 40.62
CA GLY A 343 8.73 -44.58 41.08
C GLY A 343 7.75 -45.01 39.99
N SER A 344 7.69 -46.32 39.74
CA SER A 344 6.56 -46.97 39.05
C SER A 344 5.35 -47.08 39.98
N ALA A 345 4.14 -46.82 39.50
CA ALA A 345 2.92 -47.48 39.98
C ALA A 345 1.74 -47.32 39.00
N SER A 346 1.24 -48.47 38.56
CA SER A 346 -0.04 -48.73 37.91
C SER A 346 -1.24 -48.27 38.75
N LYS A 347 -2.31 -47.76 38.11
CA LYS A 347 -3.72 -48.05 38.46
C LYS A 347 -4.67 -47.90 37.25
N THR A 348 -5.14 -49.04 36.77
CA THR A 348 -6.45 -49.23 36.10
C THR A 348 -7.57 -49.31 37.12
N SER A 349 -8.75 -48.74 36.84
CA SER A 349 -10.04 -49.48 36.80
C SER A 349 -11.29 -48.58 36.80
N ALA A 350 -12.25 -48.97 35.95
CA ALA A 350 -13.72 -48.86 36.04
C ALA A 350 -14.35 -47.44 36.00
N GLY A 351 -15.40 -47.16 35.22
CA GLY A 351 -16.40 -48.00 34.57
C GLY A 351 -17.78 -47.64 35.11
N ALA A 352 -18.64 -47.04 34.28
CA ALA A 352 -20.10 -47.09 34.47
C ALA A 352 -20.80 -46.84 33.13
N ALA A 353 -21.57 -47.84 32.73
CA ALA A 353 -22.43 -47.89 31.55
C ALA A 353 -23.88 -47.56 31.93
N GLY A 354 -24.68 -47.24 30.91
CA GLY A 354 -26.15 -47.21 30.94
C GLY A 354 -26.67 -45.99 30.17
N GLY A 355 -27.31 -46.07 29.01
CA GLY A 355 -27.94 -47.19 28.32
C GLY A 355 -29.41 -46.84 28.06
N SER A 356 -29.75 -46.64 26.76
CA SER A 356 -31.06 -46.91 26.14
C SER A 356 -32.25 -46.00 26.55
N ALA A 357 -33.27 -45.69 25.76
CA ALA A 357 -33.74 -45.99 24.41
C ALA A 357 -34.80 -44.90 24.06
N ALA A 358 -34.78 -44.33 22.85
CA ALA A 358 -35.70 -44.61 21.72
C ALA A 358 -37.20 -44.29 21.93
N THR A 359 -37.73 -43.47 21.02
CA THR A 359 -39.06 -43.45 20.33
C THR A 359 -39.32 -41.98 19.92
N GLY A 360 -39.82 -41.59 18.76
CA GLY A 360 -40.33 -42.27 17.58
C GLY A 360 -41.36 -41.35 16.89
N GLY A 361 -41.12 -40.98 15.63
CA GLY A 361 -42.11 -40.49 14.64
C GLY A 361 -42.72 -39.09 14.82
N ALA A 362 -43.34 -38.45 13.84
CA ALA A 362 -43.33 -38.51 12.38
C ALA A 362 -44.21 -37.33 11.85
N LYS A 363 -43.97 -36.93 10.60
CA LYS A 363 -44.93 -36.35 9.61
C LYS A 363 -45.31 -34.85 9.60
N SER A 364 -45.00 -34.29 8.41
CA SER A 364 -45.88 -33.61 7.42
C SER A 364 -46.29 -32.15 7.60
N GLY A 365 -46.10 -31.38 6.53
CA GLY A 365 -46.98 -30.25 6.17
C GLY A 365 -46.33 -29.17 5.33
N SER A 366 -46.30 -29.33 3.99
CA SER A 366 -46.38 -28.19 3.07
C SER A 366 -47.83 -27.70 3.00
N PRO A 367 -48.06 -26.42 2.65
CA PRO A 367 -48.52 -26.17 1.29
C PRO A 367 -47.97 -24.90 0.61
N SER A 368 -48.13 -24.93 -0.70
CA SER A 368 -47.94 -23.97 -1.77
C SER A 368 -48.72 -22.65 -1.65
N GLY A 369 -48.20 -21.59 -2.30
CA GLY A 369 -48.94 -20.36 -2.63
C GLY A 369 -48.21 -19.47 -3.65
N THR A 370 -48.67 -19.54 -4.90
CA THR A 370 -48.33 -18.79 -6.13
C THR A 370 -48.62 -17.28 -6.10
N GLY A 371 -47.88 -16.49 -6.91
CA GLY A 371 -48.27 -15.13 -7.29
C GLY A 371 -47.33 -14.49 -8.32
N SER A 372 -47.78 -14.43 -9.57
CA SER A 372 -47.08 -13.97 -10.79
C SER A 372 -47.21 -12.45 -11.05
N GLY A 373 -46.32 -11.88 -11.87
CA GLY A 373 -46.51 -10.59 -12.55
C GLY A 373 -45.16 -9.96 -12.99
N ALA A 374 -44.61 -10.32 -14.15
CA ALA A 374 -44.82 -9.70 -15.48
C ALA A 374 -44.22 -8.28 -15.62
N ALA A 375 -43.14 -8.19 -16.39
CA ALA A 375 -42.63 -6.99 -17.06
C ALA A 375 -43.58 -6.55 -18.20
N PRO A 376 -43.45 -5.32 -18.76
CA PRO A 376 -42.57 -5.20 -19.92
C PRO A 376 -41.89 -3.83 -20.16
N SER A 377 -40.85 -3.90 -20.99
CA SER A 377 -40.45 -2.97 -22.07
C SER A 377 -40.19 -1.48 -21.78
N GLY A 378 -38.99 -1.03 -22.14
CA GLY A 378 -38.66 0.38 -22.31
C GLY A 378 -37.29 0.59 -22.95
N SER A 379 -37.17 0.23 -24.23
CA SER A 379 -36.07 0.62 -25.12
C SER A 379 -35.97 2.13 -25.25
N GLY A 380 -34.77 2.69 -25.04
CA GLY A 380 -34.47 4.10 -25.25
C GLY A 380 -32.97 4.32 -25.45
N ALA A 381 -32.51 4.07 -26.68
CA ALA A 381 -31.22 4.56 -27.15
C ALA A 381 -31.34 6.08 -27.37
N SER A 382 -30.45 6.86 -26.72
CA SER A 382 -30.29 8.28 -26.98
C SER A 382 -28.82 8.64 -27.01
N ALA A 383 -28.34 8.83 -28.24
CA ALA A 383 -27.29 9.71 -28.73
C ALA A 383 -26.24 10.23 -27.73
N ALA A 384 -24.99 9.87 -28.03
CA ALA A 384 -23.83 10.68 -27.75
C ALA A 384 -24.01 12.10 -28.32
N VAL A 385 -24.06 13.09 -27.43
CA VAL A 385 -23.86 14.50 -27.76
C VAL A 385 -22.62 14.94 -27.00
N GLY A 386 -21.52 15.06 -27.73
CA GLY A 386 -20.34 15.75 -27.26
C GLY A 386 -20.68 17.21 -26.97
N ARG A 387 -20.40 17.63 -25.74
CA ARG A 387 -20.26 19.03 -25.39
C ARG A 387 -19.00 19.14 -24.54
N GLY A 388 -17.96 19.72 -25.15
CA GLY A 388 -16.81 20.21 -24.42
C GLY A 388 -17.28 21.23 -23.39
N ALA A 389 -17.03 20.93 -22.13
CA ALA A 389 -17.07 21.90 -21.06
C ALA A 389 -15.61 22.30 -20.77
N SER A 390 -15.22 23.44 -21.31
CA SER A 390 -14.05 24.18 -20.86
C SER A 390 -14.29 24.54 -19.39
N VAL A 391 -13.61 23.86 -18.47
CA VAL A 391 -13.59 24.28 -17.06
C VAL A 391 -12.62 25.46 -16.98
N ALA A 392 -13.19 26.65 -16.98
CA ALA A 392 -12.48 27.85 -16.59
C ALA A 392 -12.20 27.77 -15.09
N TRP A 393 -10.92 27.68 -14.72
CA TRP A 393 -10.48 27.87 -13.34
C TRP A 393 -10.78 29.31 -12.93
N GLY A 394 -11.89 29.48 -12.21
CA GLY A 394 -12.26 30.73 -11.57
C GLY A 394 -11.38 30.97 -10.36
N ALA A 395 -10.57 32.01 -10.42
CA ALA A 395 -9.98 32.64 -9.26
C ALA A 395 -11.09 33.06 -8.27
N GLY A 396 -11.00 32.61 -7.02
CA GLY A 396 -11.79 33.18 -5.93
C GLY A 396 -12.35 32.16 -4.98
N SER A 397 -11.55 31.76 -3.99
CA SER A 397 -12.02 31.51 -2.63
C SER A 397 -10.85 31.71 -1.68
N VAL A 398 -10.78 32.92 -1.14
CA VAL A 398 -10.04 33.23 0.09
C VAL A 398 -10.74 32.46 1.21
N LEU A 399 -10.22 31.28 1.56
CA LEU A 399 -10.53 30.61 2.82
C LEU A 399 -9.48 31.01 3.86
N GLY A 400 -9.98 31.31 5.05
CA GLY A 400 -9.29 32.07 6.09
C GLY A 400 -8.00 31.43 6.58
N LEU A 401 -6.99 32.30 6.74
CA LEU A 401 -5.93 32.10 7.72
C LEU A 401 -6.57 31.83 9.09
N VAL A 402 -6.49 30.59 9.56
CA VAL A 402 -6.45 30.33 11.00
C VAL A 402 -5.04 30.71 11.44
N GLY A 403 -4.95 31.80 12.19
CA GLY A 403 -3.69 32.28 12.75
C GLY A 403 -3.09 31.25 13.70
N ILE A 404 -1.96 30.67 13.31
CA ILE A 404 -1.05 30.05 14.26
C ILE A 404 -0.35 31.18 15.01
N ALA A 405 -0.72 31.33 16.28
CA ALA A 405 -0.10 32.28 17.18
C ALA A 405 1.38 31.90 17.42
N PHE A 406 2.28 32.71 16.89
CA PHE A 406 3.65 32.80 17.39
C PHE A 406 3.61 33.32 18.83
N SER A 407 3.95 32.47 19.80
CA SER A 407 4.37 32.93 21.13
C SER A 407 5.89 33.02 21.13
N LEU A 408 6.38 34.26 21.20
CA LEU A 408 7.78 34.61 21.45
C LEU A 408 8.21 34.11 22.83
N LEU A 409 9.26 33.29 22.86
CA LEU A 409 10.35 33.31 23.84
C LEU A 409 11.63 32.79 23.19
#